data_AF-A0A183CYC0-F1
#
_entry.id   AF-A0A183CYC0-F1
#
_cell.length_a   1.000
_cell.length_b   1.000
_cell.length_c   1.000
_cell.angle_alpha   90.00
_cell.angle_beta   90.00
_cell.angle_gamma   90.00
#
_symmetry.space_group_name_H-M   'P 1'
#
loop_
_entity.id
_entity.type
_entity.pdbx_description
1 polymer ?
#
loop_
_entity_poly.entity_id
_entity_poly.type
_entity_poly.pdbx_seq_one_letter_code
_entity_poly.pdbx_strand_id
1 'polypeptide(L)'
;MSETFRTREPVVCSLSTLFEDLLNELTQVGISSGHSFVALLDSAVVGVALNSTTDVSDVRAKQQEFTPVKDYGPEISGGHYRSKKANQLRAFFDAVESGLKRGIDKHDNKIFKINVLCVHGSVAGLDFIASVKFLTSASETIDKLYSKISPMEVSLAK
;
A
#
# COMPACT_ATOMS: atom_id res chain seq x y z
N MET A 1 -6.65 -7.27 -16.85
CA MET A 1 -6.11 -6.25 -15.92
C MET A 1 -4.97 -6.75 -15.03
N SER A 2 -5.07 -7.91 -14.39
CA SER A 2 -3.91 -8.46 -13.64
C SER A 2 -2.69 -8.63 -14.56
N GLU A 3 -2.90 -9.08 -15.80
CA GLU A 3 -1.85 -9.22 -16.81
C GLU A 3 -1.21 -7.88 -17.22
N THR A 4 -1.99 -6.81 -17.33
CA THR A 4 -1.50 -5.46 -17.64
C THR A 4 -0.64 -4.89 -16.51
N PHE A 5 -1.02 -5.12 -15.25
CA PHE A 5 -0.20 -4.75 -14.09
C PHE A 5 1.10 -5.56 -14.04
N ARG A 6 1.00 -6.88 -14.20
CA ARG A 6 2.12 -7.83 -14.14
C ARG A 6 3.20 -7.60 -15.21
N THR A 7 2.87 -6.92 -16.30
CA THR A 7 3.79 -6.72 -17.44
C THR A 7 4.29 -5.29 -17.56
N ARG A 8 3.81 -4.35 -16.73
CA ARG A 8 4.15 -2.93 -16.81
C ARG A 8 4.58 -2.30 -15.49
N GLU A 9 4.41 -2.99 -14.36
CA GLU A 9 4.90 -2.49 -13.08
C GLU A 9 6.45 -2.43 -13.11
N PRO A 10 7.07 -1.26 -12.83
CA PRO A 10 8.50 -1.05 -13.02
C PRO A 10 9.39 -2.06 -12.29
N VAL A 11 9.03 -2.45 -11.07
CA VAL A 11 9.82 -3.35 -10.24
C VAL A 11 9.75 -4.79 -10.80
N VAL A 12 8.56 -5.26 -11.17
CA VAL A 12 8.31 -6.54 -11.86
C VAL A 12 9.09 -6.61 -13.17
N CYS A 13 9.02 -5.55 -13.97
CA CYS A 13 9.75 -5.45 -15.24
C CYS A 13 11.27 -5.49 -15.04
N SER A 14 11.80 -4.74 -14.07
CA SER A 14 13.25 -4.67 -13.82
C SER A 14 13.86 -6.00 -13.38
N LEU A 15 13.08 -6.86 -12.72
CA LEU A 15 13.53 -8.15 -12.21
C LEU A 15 13.20 -9.32 -13.14
N SER A 16 12.52 -9.06 -14.26
CA SER A 16 12.13 -10.04 -15.28
C SER A 16 11.54 -11.32 -14.68
N THR A 17 10.68 -11.18 -13.67
CA THR A 17 10.09 -12.33 -12.98
C THR A 17 8.70 -11.99 -12.46
N LEU A 18 7.79 -12.96 -12.52
CA LEU A 18 6.46 -12.83 -11.95
C LEU A 18 6.51 -13.18 -10.46
N PHE A 19 6.08 -12.24 -9.63
CA PHE A 19 6.02 -12.40 -8.18
C PHE A 19 4.63 -12.83 -7.73
N GLU A 20 4.10 -13.92 -8.28
CA GLU A 20 2.71 -14.35 -8.04
C GLU A 20 2.37 -14.44 -6.55
N ASP A 21 3.25 -15.02 -5.73
CA ASP A 21 3.02 -15.15 -4.27
C ASP A 21 2.88 -13.78 -3.59
N LEU A 22 3.75 -12.82 -3.93
CA LEU A 22 3.69 -11.45 -3.40
C LEU A 22 2.46 -10.71 -3.89
N LEU A 23 2.11 -10.84 -5.18
CA LEU A 23 0.91 -10.21 -5.75
C LEU A 23 -0.38 -10.78 -5.13
N ASN A 24 -0.40 -12.09 -4.89
CA ASN A 24 -1.51 -12.75 -4.21
C ASN A 24 -1.65 -12.24 -2.78
N GLU A 25 -0.53 -12.08 -2.04
CA GLU A 25 -0.57 -11.48 -0.71
C GLU A 25 -1.11 -10.04 -0.75
N LEU A 26 -0.59 -9.18 -1.64
CA LEU A 26 -1.06 -7.80 -1.75
C LEU A 26 -2.55 -7.74 -2.12
N THR A 27 -3.03 -8.69 -2.93
CA THR A 27 -4.45 -8.84 -3.28
C THR A 27 -5.28 -9.24 -2.07
N GLN A 28 -4.84 -10.24 -1.30
CA GLN A 28 -5.54 -10.69 -0.08
C GLN A 28 -5.58 -9.59 0.98
N VAL A 29 -4.47 -8.89 1.20
CA VAL A 29 -4.39 -7.73 2.09
C VAL A 29 -5.34 -6.63 1.63
N GLY A 30 -5.37 -6.35 0.32
CA GLY A 30 -6.29 -5.39 -0.28
C GLY A 30 -7.76 -5.72 -0.04
N ILE A 31 -8.15 -6.97 -0.27
CA ILE A 31 -9.54 -7.41 -0.13
C ILE A 31 -9.96 -7.41 1.34
N SER A 32 -9.12 -7.96 2.22
CA SER A 32 -9.42 -8.07 3.65
C SER A 32 -9.45 -6.73 4.38
N SER A 33 -8.77 -5.70 3.88
CA SER A 33 -8.79 -4.37 4.49
C SER A 33 -10.13 -3.65 4.39
N GLY A 34 -10.99 -4.03 3.42
CA GLY A 34 -12.28 -3.36 3.19
C GLY A 34 -12.18 -1.94 2.64
N HIS A 35 -10.98 -1.48 2.30
CA HIS A 35 -10.74 -0.10 1.84
C HIS A 35 -10.23 -0.02 0.40
N SER A 36 -10.29 -1.13 -0.34
CA SER A 36 -9.94 -1.19 -1.75
C SER A 36 -11.11 -0.74 -2.62
N PHE A 37 -10.83 -0.20 -3.80
CA PHE A 37 -11.88 0.20 -4.73
C PHE A 37 -11.64 -0.30 -6.15
N VAL A 38 -12.72 -0.27 -6.90
CA VAL A 38 -12.80 -0.77 -8.28
C VAL A 38 -13.51 0.28 -9.11
N ALA A 39 -12.90 0.67 -10.23
CA ALA A 39 -13.48 1.58 -11.19
C ALA A 39 -14.13 0.78 -12.33
N LEU A 40 -15.38 1.12 -12.63
CA LEU A 40 -16.16 0.52 -13.70
C LEU A 40 -16.46 1.56 -14.78
N LEU A 41 -16.39 1.14 -16.05
CA LEU A 41 -16.88 1.88 -17.21
C LEU A 41 -17.77 0.93 -18.00
N ASP A 42 -19.05 1.27 -18.19
CA ASP A 42 -20.03 0.42 -18.88
C ASP A 42 -20.07 -1.02 -18.36
N SER A 43 -20.02 -1.17 -17.02
CA SER A 43 -19.94 -2.46 -16.30
C SER A 43 -18.63 -3.26 -16.49
N ALA A 44 -17.69 -2.76 -17.29
CA ALA A 44 -16.37 -3.34 -17.41
C ALA A 44 -15.42 -2.76 -16.36
N VAL A 45 -14.57 -3.62 -15.78
CA VAL A 45 -13.56 -3.17 -14.82
C VAL A 45 -12.42 -2.49 -15.56
N VAL A 46 -12.19 -1.20 -15.26
CA VAL A 46 -11.17 -0.37 -15.91
C VAL A 46 -10.09 0.12 -14.97
N GLY A 47 -10.25 -0.05 -13.65
CA GLY A 47 -9.20 0.24 -12.69
C GLY A 47 -9.45 -0.43 -11.34
N VAL A 48 -8.37 -0.63 -10.60
CA VAL A 48 -8.38 -1.20 -9.24
C VAL A 48 -7.34 -0.47 -8.42
N ALA A 49 -7.69 -0.13 -7.17
CA ALA A 49 -6.68 0.11 -6.16
C ALA A 49 -6.90 -0.78 -4.95
N LEU A 50 -5.84 -1.46 -4.56
CA LEU A 50 -5.81 -2.33 -3.39
C LEU A 50 -5.11 -1.60 -2.26
N ASN A 51 -5.83 -1.37 -1.18
CA ASN A 51 -5.38 -0.53 -0.08
C ASN A 51 -5.28 -1.34 1.20
N SER A 52 -4.53 -0.84 2.18
CA SER A 52 -4.52 -1.36 3.53
C SER A 52 -4.49 -0.23 4.54
N THR A 53 -4.91 -0.53 5.76
CA THR A 53 -4.79 0.38 6.89
C THR A 53 -3.97 -0.28 7.98
N THR A 54 -3.05 0.47 8.54
CA THR A 54 -2.15 -0.02 9.61
C THR A 54 -2.23 0.94 10.78
N ASP A 55 -2.46 0.43 11.98
CA ASP A 55 -2.40 1.25 13.19
C ASP A 55 -0.95 1.68 13.47
N VAL A 56 -0.76 2.96 13.79
CA VAL A 56 0.57 3.54 14.03
C VAL A 56 1.18 2.98 15.32
N SER A 57 0.37 2.53 16.27
CA SER A 57 0.84 1.82 17.47
C SER A 57 1.62 0.55 17.13
N ASP A 58 1.13 -0.25 16.18
CA ASP A 58 1.77 -1.48 15.73
C ASP A 58 3.06 -1.21 14.97
N VAL A 59 3.10 -0.07 14.27
CA VAL A 59 4.29 0.43 13.57
C VAL A 59 5.38 0.83 14.56
N ARG A 60 5.04 1.55 15.63
CA ARG A 60 6.00 1.98 16.67
C ARG A 60 6.59 0.79 17.41
N ALA A 61 5.77 -0.23 17.70
CA ALA A 61 6.23 -1.45 18.35
C ALA A 61 7.24 -2.25 17.49
N LYS A 62 7.24 -2.02 16.17
CA LYS A 62 8.06 -2.74 15.19
C LYS A 62 9.07 -1.84 14.47
N GLN A 63 9.34 -0.63 14.96
CA GLN A 63 10.33 0.25 14.34
C GLN A 63 11.72 -0.39 14.43
N GLN A 64 12.14 -0.98 13.31
CA GLN A 64 13.50 -1.44 13.15
C GLN A 64 14.39 -0.24 12.83
N GLU A 65 15.50 -0.11 13.54
CA GLU A 65 16.50 0.92 13.25
C GLU A 65 17.00 0.73 11.81
N PHE A 66 16.96 1.79 11.00
CA PHE A 66 17.51 1.72 9.65
C PHE A 66 19.01 1.83 9.73
N THR A 67 19.70 0.74 9.42
CA THR A 67 21.15 0.72 9.30
C THR A 67 21.51 0.74 7.82
N PRO A 68 22.20 1.78 7.32
CA PRO A 68 22.57 1.87 5.90
C PRO A 68 23.53 0.76 5.44
N VAL A 69 24.17 0.08 6.39
CA VAL A 69 25.05 -1.09 6.17
C VAL A 69 24.40 -2.41 6.56
N LYS A 70 23.07 -2.44 6.76
CA LYS A 70 22.36 -3.68 7.08
C LYS A 70 22.55 -4.69 5.96
N ASP A 71 23.03 -5.89 6.32
CA ASP A 71 23.00 -7.04 5.44
C ASP A 71 21.59 -7.63 5.43
N TYR A 72 20.91 -7.54 4.28
CA TYR A 72 19.58 -8.13 4.06
C TYR A 72 19.65 -9.59 3.58
N GLY A 73 20.86 -10.16 3.46
CA GLY A 73 21.11 -11.54 3.03
C GLY A 73 20.30 -12.59 3.81
N PRO A 74 20.20 -12.49 5.16
CA PRO A 74 19.37 -13.39 5.96
C PRO A 74 17.89 -13.32 5.62
N GLU A 75 17.30 -12.12 5.50
CA GLU A 75 15.88 -11.94 5.15
C GLU A 75 15.57 -12.42 3.74
N ILE A 76 16.52 -12.25 2.81
CA ILE A 76 16.38 -12.72 1.44
C ILE A 76 16.41 -14.24 1.36
N SER A 77 17.32 -14.88 2.11
CA SER A 77 17.58 -16.32 2.02
C SER A 77 16.61 -17.15 2.86
N GLY A 78 16.16 -16.60 4.00
CA GLY A 78 15.19 -17.23 4.90
C GLY A 78 13.76 -16.68 4.77
N GLY A 79 13.49 -15.86 3.76
CA GLY A 79 12.18 -15.24 3.55
C GLY A 79 11.07 -16.22 3.21
N HIS A 80 9.82 -15.80 3.42
CA HIS A 80 8.64 -16.65 3.31
C HIS A 80 8.31 -17.11 1.88
N TYR A 81 8.76 -16.37 0.86
CA TYR A 81 8.45 -16.69 -0.52
C TYR A 81 9.43 -17.73 -1.08
N ARG A 82 8.93 -18.60 -1.97
CA ARG A 82 9.76 -19.61 -2.65
C ARG A 82 10.79 -18.97 -3.59
N SER A 83 10.44 -17.84 -4.18
CA SER A 83 11.34 -17.10 -5.06
C SER A 83 12.28 -16.21 -4.27
N LYS A 84 13.59 -16.43 -4.41
CA LYS A 84 14.62 -15.55 -3.83
C LYS A 84 14.43 -14.10 -4.27
N LYS A 85 13.99 -13.86 -5.51
CA LYS A 85 13.70 -12.51 -6.02
C LYS A 85 12.49 -11.89 -5.30
N ALA A 86 11.46 -12.68 -4.97
CA ALA A 86 10.31 -12.19 -4.19
C ALA A 86 10.73 -11.79 -2.78
N ASN A 87 11.60 -12.58 -2.14
CA ASN A 87 12.18 -12.23 -0.85
C ASN A 87 13.06 -10.97 -0.93
N GLN A 88 13.81 -10.77 -2.03
CA GLN A 88 14.55 -9.52 -2.28
C GLN A 88 13.64 -8.30 -2.32
N LEU A 89 12.53 -8.40 -3.06
CA LEU A 89 11.56 -7.31 -3.10
C LEU A 89 10.93 -7.04 -1.75
N ARG A 90 10.60 -8.09 -1.02
CA ARG A 90 10.02 -7.93 0.31
C ARG A 90 10.97 -7.22 1.25
N ALA A 91 12.23 -7.66 1.31
CA ALA A 91 13.26 -7.02 2.13
C ALA A 91 13.46 -5.55 1.74
N PHE A 92 13.41 -5.23 0.43
CA PHE A 92 13.47 -3.85 -0.06
C PHE A 92 12.27 -3.02 0.40
N PHE A 93 11.05 -3.51 0.21
CA PHE A 93 9.85 -2.79 0.64
C PHE A 93 9.81 -2.59 2.15
N ASP A 94 10.16 -3.62 2.94
CA ASP A 94 10.21 -3.53 4.40
C ASP A 94 11.24 -2.48 4.86
N ALA A 95 12.39 -2.38 4.18
CA ALA A 95 13.41 -1.37 4.46
C ALA A 95 12.92 0.05 4.15
N VAL A 96 12.31 0.26 2.98
CA VAL A 96 11.77 1.56 2.56
C VAL A 96 10.62 1.98 3.49
N GLU A 97 9.70 1.07 3.79
CA GLU A 97 8.60 1.32 4.71
C GLU A 97 9.08 1.68 6.11
N SER A 98 10.10 0.99 6.62
CA SER A 98 10.70 1.30 7.92
C SER A 98 11.28 2.71 7.95
N GLY A 99 11.82 3.18 6.82
CA GLY A 99 12.24 4.56 6.62
C GLY A 99 11.07 5.55 6.70
N LEU A 100 10.01 5.31 5.93
CA LEU A 100 8.82 6.16 5.87
C LEU A 100 8.11 6.24 7.22
N LYS A 101 8.00 5.12 7.93
CA LYS A 101 7.37 5.01 9.25
C LYS A 101 8.04 5.86 10.33
N ARG A 102 9.28 6.32 10.14
CA ARG A 102 9.95 7.27 11.05
C ARG A 102 9.48 8.71 10.88
N GLY A 103 8.99 9.07 9.68
CA GLY A 103 8.50 10.41 9.38
C GLY A 103 7.04 10.64 9.73
N ILE A 104 6.37 9.66 10.31
CA ILE A 104 4.95 9.72 10.69
C ILE A 104 4.83 10.39 12.05
N ASP A 105 3.95 11.38 12.16
CA ASP A 105 3.83 12.20 13.36
C ASP A 105 3.33 11.39 14.56
N LYS A 106 3.71 11.84 15.76
CA LYS A 106 3.34 11.15 17.00
C LYS A 106 1.84 11.16 17.28
N HIS A 107 1.09 12.01 16.60
CA HIS A 107 -0.35 12.18 16.75
C HIS A 107 -1.17 11.35 15.75
N ASP A 108 -0.52 10.74 14.76
CA ASP A 108 -1.21 9.87 13.81
C ASP A 108 -1.52 8.52 14.47
N ASN A 109 -2.76 8.08 14.28
CA ASN A 109 -3.25 6.81 14.82
C ASN A 109 -3.29 5.71 13.75
N LYS A 110 -3.45 6.06 12.47
CA LYS A 110 -3.57 5.10 11.36
C LYS A 110 -2.87 5.58 10.09
N ILE A 111 -2.32 4.63 9.35
CA ILE A 111 -1.71 4.83 8.04
C ILE A 111 -2.62 4.22 6.98
N PHE A 112 -3.02 5.01 5.99
CA PHE A 112 -3.65 4.50 4.79
C PHE A 112 -2.61 4.27 3.70
N LYS A 113 -2.45 3.02 3.27
CA LYS A 113 -1.46 2.63 2.26
C LYS A 113 -2.14 2.14 1.00
N ILE A 114 -1.71 2.66 -0.15
CA ILE A 114 -2.08 2.14 -1.46
C ILE A 114 -1.01 1.11 -1.85
N ASN A 115 -1.40 -0.16 -1.92
CA ASN A 115 -0.49 -1.27 -2.22
C ASN A 115 -0.38 -1.54 -3.72
N VAL A 116 -1.52 -1.51 -4.41
CA VAL A 116 -1.60 -1.71 -5.87
C VAL A 116 -2.48 -0.61 -6.44
N LEU A 117 -2.04 0.00 -7.52
CA LEU A 117 -2.86 0.90 -8.34
C LEU A 117 -2.71 0.45 -9.79
N CYS A 118 -3.80 0.03 -10.40
CA CYS A 118 -3.82 -0.46 -11.77
C CYS A 118 -4.97 0.19 -12.54
N VAL A 119 -4.68 0.59 -13.78
CA VAL A 119 -5.64 1.16 -14.72
C VAL A 119 -5.50 0.43 -16.05
N HIS A 120 -6.63 0.15 -16.70
CA HIS A 120 -6.66 -0.51 -17.99
C HIS A 120 -6.05 0.38 -19.08
N GLY A 121 -5.30 -0.22 -20.01
CA GLY A 121 -4.55 0.52 -21.02
C GLY A 121 -5.42 1.39 -21.94
N SER A 122 -6.68 1.01 -22.18
CA SER A 122 -7.61 1.78 -23.01
C SER A 122 -8.08 3.10 -22.38
N VAL A 123 -7.90 3.26 -21.07
CA VAL A 123 -8.25 4.49 -20.34
C VAL A 123 -7.01 5.13 -19.68
N ALA A 124 -5.82 4.59 -19.96
CA ALA A 124 -4.58 5.17 -19.48
C ALA A 124 -4.33 6.52 -20.16
N GLY A 125 -4.03 7.55 -19.37
CA GLY A 125 -3.79 8.91 -19.88
C GLY A 125 -5.06 9.70 -20.21
N LEU A 126 -6.24 9.07 -20.24
CA LEU A 126 -7.53 9.75 -20.22
C LEU A 126 -7.81 10.20 -18.79
N ASP A 127 -7.22 11.35 -18.45
CA ASP A 127 -7.27 12.05 -17.18
C ASP A 127 -7.01 11.19 -15.93
N PHE A 128 -5.82 11.40 -15.39
CA PHE A 128 -5.46 11.27 -13.98
C PHE A 128 -6.59 11.69 -12.99
N ILE A 129 -7.59 12.48 -13.42
CA ILE A 129 -8.82 12.86 -12.71
C ILE A 129 -9.73 11.66 -12.35
N ALA A 130 -9.75 10.56 -13.11
CA ALA A 130 -10.48 9.35 -12.70
C ALA A 130 -9.76 8.61 -11.56
N SER A 131 -8.43 8.51 -11.64
CA SER A 131 -7.57 8.00 -10.58
C SER A 131 -7.57 8.92 -9.35
N VAL A 132 -7.61 10.24 -9.55
CA VAL A 132 -7.70 11.24 -8.49
C VAL A 132 -9.08 11.25 -7.88
N LYS A 133 -10.20 11.20 -8.61
CA LYS A 133 -11.56 11.07 -8.03
C LYS A 133 -11.73 9.76 -7.26
N PHE A 134 -11.08 8.69 -7.71
CA PHE A 134 -10.96 7.45 -6.97
C PHE A 134 -10.17 7.65 -5.66
N LEU A 135 -9.05 8.38 -5.69
CA LEU A 135 -8.30 8.80 -4.50
C LEU A 135 -9.06 9.84 -3.64
N THR A 136 -9.91 10.69 -4.22
CA THR A 136 -10.75 11.68 -3.53
C THR A 136 -11.89 10.97 -2.81
N SER A 137 -12.49 9.94 -3.41
CA SER A 137 -13.43 9.02 -2.75
C SER A 137 -12.77 8.24 -1.60
N ALA A 138 -11.50 7.84 -1.80
CA ALA A 138 -10.69 7.29 -0.71
C ALA A 138 -10.43 8.32 0.40
N SER A 139 -10.17 9.58 0.05
CA SER A 139 -9.99 10.70 0.99
C SER A 139 -11.28 11.05 1.74
N GLU A 140 -12.43 11.09 1.08
CA GLU A 140 -13.74 11.30 1.72
C GLU A 140 -14.10 10.14 2.66
N THR A 141 -13.64 8.93 2.34
CA THR A 141 -13.77 7.76 3.22
C THR A 141 -12.82 7.86 4.43
N ILE A 142 -11.62 8.39 4.23
CA ILE A 142 -10.68 8.75 5.30
C ILE A 142 -11.31 9.82 6.21
N ASP A 143 -11.87 10.90 5.67
CA ASP A 143 -12.55 11.94 6.45
C ASP A 143 -13.79 11.41 7.20
N LYS A 144 -14.54 10.45 6.63
CA LYS A 144 -15.63 9.75 7.32
C LYS A 144 -15.15 8.77 8.39
N LEU A 145 -13.97 8.18 8.23
CA LEU A 145 -13.34 7.33 9.24
C LEU A 145 -12.80 8.17 10.42
N TYR A 146 -12.33 9.39 10.15
CA TYR A 146 -11.78 10.30 11.16
C TYR A 146 -12.82 11.24 11.81
N SER A 147 -13.93 11.55 11.16
CA SER A 147 -15.03 12.35 11.76
C SER A 147 -15.86 11.62 12.83
N LYS A 148 -15.67 10.29 12.99
CA LYS A 148 -16.21 9.52 14.12
C LYS A 148 -15.32 9.53 15.36
N ILE A 149 -14.13 10.11 15.29
CA ILE A 149 -13.32 10.41 16.47
C ILE A 149 -13.88 11.72 17.02
N SER A 150 -14.71 11.62 18.06
CA SER A 150 -15.29 12.76 18.76
C SER A 150 -14.23 13.82 19.02
N PRO A 151 -14.50 15.13 18.81
CA PRO A 151 -13.59 16.16 19.26
C PRO A 151 -13.40 15.96 20.76
N MET A 152 -12.19 15.60 21.16
CA MET A 152 -11.82 15.55 22.56
C MET A 152 -11.87 17.01 23.02
N GLU A 153 -12.92 17.38 23.74
CA GLU A 153 -13.02 18.69 24.37
C GLU A 153 -11.79 18.88 25.25
N VAL A 154 -10.87 19.73 24.79
CA VAL A 154 -9.81 20.25 25.64
C VAL A 154 -10.48 21.25 26.57
N SER A 155 -11.00 20.73 27.69
CA SER A 155 -11.38 21.54 28.83
C SER A 155 -10.10 22.15 29.42
N LEU A 156 -9.87 23.42 29.11
CA LEU A 156 -8.92 24.24 29.86
C LEU A 156 -9.52 24.48 31.25
N ALA A 157 -9.11 23.66 32.22
CA ALA A 157 -9.35 23.94 33.62
C ALA A 157 -8.66 25.27 33.98
N LYS A 158 -9.43 26.17 34.59
CA LYS A 158 -9.04 27.51 35.02
C LYS A 158 -7.95 27.49 36.09
#